data_AF-A0AAW7YVF7-F1
#
_entry.id   AF-A0AAW7YVF7-F1
#
_cell.length_a   1.000
_cell.length_b   1.000
_cell.length_c   1.000
_cell.angle_alpha   90.00
_cell.angle_beta   90.00
_cell.angle_gamma   90.00
#
_symmetry.space_group_name_H-M   'P 1'
#
loop_
_entity.id
_entity.type
_entity.pdbx_description
1 polymer ?
#
loop_
_entity_poly.entity_id
_entity_poly.type
_entity_poly.pdbx_seq_one_letter_code
_entity_poly.pdbx_strand_id
1 'polypeptide(L)'
;MLKLPLKYYDESGRILPPKWLYVILALFSLDWIAFIFSLASRSQTEALLKLFYPQSESLGLALLSSVPIVLGLALISQRERLWNKGYTSWSGALLPLILVGVIASLSVQFYHVVSVHWGFEIITAIKVVVSIISLYCISRSRHLRWMIQDWKKPHCE
;
A
#
# COMPACT_ATOMS: atom_id res chain seq x y z
N MET A 1 -10.56 -26.49 -14.22
CA MET A 1 -10.66 -26.51 -12.73
C MET A 1 -10.47 -25.08 -12.23
N LEU A 2 -11.35 -24.59 -11.35
CA LEU A 2 -11.24 -23.26 -10.75
C LEU A 2 -9.96 -23.16 -9.90
N LYS A 3 -9.24 -22.03 -10.00
CA LYS A 3 -7.97 -21.83 -9.25
C LYS A 3 -8.20 -21.48 -7.78
N LEU A 4 -9.36 -20.91 -7.45
CA LEU A 4 -9.74 -20.46 -6.11
C LEU A 4 -11.18 -20.91 -5.77
N PRO A 5 -11.56 -20.94 -4.49
CA PRO A 5 -12.95 -21.11 -4.08
C PRO A 5 -13.87 -20.00 -4.62
N LEU A 6 -15.15 -20.33 -4.89
CA LEU A 6 -16.16 -19.42 -5.47
C LEU A 6 -16.30 -18.08 -4.74
N LYS A 7 -16.12 -18.04 -3.41
CA LYS A 7 -16.19 -16.81 -2.59
C LYS A 7 -15.16 -15.73 -2.95
N TYR A 8 -14.14 -16.06 -3.75
CA TYR A 8 -13.12 -15.10 -4.21
C TYR A 8 -13.40 -14.58 -5.62
N TYR A 9 -14.56 -14.89 -6.18
CA TYR A 9 -14.99 -14.41 -7.48
C TYR A 9 -16.15 -13.43 -7.31
N ASP A 10 -16.17 -12.43 -8.20
CA ASP A 10 -17.28 -11.50 -8.39
C ASP A 10 -18.39 -12.14 -9.23
N GLU A 11 -19.56 -11.49 -9.34
CA GLU A 11 -20.70 -11.96 -10.15
C GLU A 11 -20.33 -12.16 -11.62
N SER A 12 -19.40 -11.35 -12.13
CA SER A 12 -18.84 -11.46 -13.48
C SER A 12 -17.73 -12.51 -13.61
N GLY A 13 -17.50 -13.34 -12.58
CA GLY A 13 -16.45 -14.37 -12.58
C GLY A 13 -15.02 -13.86 -12.43
N ARG A 14 -14.84 -12.60 -12.00
CA ARG A 14 -13.50 -11.97 -11.81
C ARG A 14 -12.94 -12.26 -10.43
N ILE A 15 -11.64 -12.52 -10.32
CA ILE A 15 -11.00 -12.71 -9.01
C ILE A 15 -10.99 -11.39 -8.24
N LEU A 16 -11.56 -11.38 -7.04
CA LEU A 16 -11.59 -10.21 -6.14
C LEU A 16 -10.23 -9.97 -5.48
N PRO A 17 -9.90 -8.72 -5.08
CA PRO A 17 -8.71 -8.46 -4.30
C PRO A 17 -8.79 -9.12 -2.93
N PRO A 18 -7.71 -9.75 -2.45
CA PRO A 18 -7.75 -10.40 -1.15
C PRO A 18 -7.88 -9.36 -0.03
N LYS A 19 -8.72 -9.64 0.97
CA LYS A 19 -9.01 -8.70 2.08
C LYS A 19 -7.74 -8.19 2.80
N TRP A 20 -6.74 -9.06 2.98
CA TRP A 20 -5.48 -8.70 3.63
C TRP A 20 -4.66 -7.67 2.83
N LEU A 21 -4.83 -7.58 1.51
CA LEU A 21 -4.18 -6.54 0.71
C LEU A 21 -4.69 -5.15 1.11
N TYR A 22 -5.99 -4.99 1.30
CA TYR A 22 -6.57 -3.72 1.76
C TYR A 22 -6.05 -3.32 3.14
N VAL A 23 -5.84 -4.29 4.04
CA VAL A 23 -5.25 -4.02 5.36
C VAL A 23 -3.83 -3.48 5.21
N ILE A 24 -2.99 -4.11 4.37
CA ILE A 24 -1.63 -3.62 4.11
C ILE A 24 -1.68 -2.20 3.53
N LEU A 25 -2.49 -1.97 2.49
CA LEU A 25 -2.61 -0.65 1.86
C LEU A 25 -3.09 0.41 2.86
N ALA A 26 -4.05 0.07 3.72
CA ALA A 26 -4.55 0.96 4.76
C ALA A 26 -3.46 1.32 5.78
N LEU A 27 -2.68 0.34 6.26
CA LEU A 27 -1.58 0.55 7.20
C LEU A 27 -0.53 1.52 6.65
N PHE A 28 -0.14 1.36 5.39
CA PHE A 28 0.82 2.26 4.75
C PHE A 28 0.23 3.62 4.38
N SER A 29 -1.10 3.73 4.24
CA SER A 29 -1.77 5.02 4.03
C SER A 29 -1.98 5.82 5.31
N LEU A 30 -1.67 5.26 6.48
CA LEU A 30 -1.87 5.93 7.77
C LEU A 30 -1.07 7.23 7.89
N ASP A 31 0.08 7.30 7.23
CA ASP A 31 0.92 8.51 7.16
C ASP A 31 0.18 9.68 6.47
N TRP A 32 -0.71 9.38 5.50
CA TRP A 32 -1.58 10.38 4.87
C TRP A 32 -2.68 10.89 5.81
N ILE A 33 -3.20 10.01 6.66
CA ILE A 33 -4.18 10.42 7.68
C ILE A 33 -3.52 11.36 8.68
N ALA A 34 -2.31 11.03 9.15
CA ALA A 34 -1.53 11.88 10.03
C ALA A 34 -1.23 13.25 9.38
N PHE A 35 -0.90 13.27 8.08
CA PHE A 35 -0.71 14.51 7.34
C PHE A 35 -1.98 15.36 7.23
N ILE A 36 -3.11 14.76 6.84
CA ILE A 36 -4.40 15.47 6.75
C ILE A 36 -4.77 16.06 8.11
N PHE A 37 -4.57 15.30 9.19
CA PHE A 37 -4.82 15.77 10.54
C PHE A 37 -3.91 16.95 10.93
N SER A 38 -2.62 16.87 10.56
CA SER A 38 -1.68 17.98 10.72
C SER A 38 -2.05 19.23 9.94
N LEU A 39 -2.73 19.09 8.81
CA LEU A 39 -3.20 20.23 8.03
C LEU A 39 -4.47 20.85 8.63
N ALA A 40 -5.35 20.00 9.18
CA ALA A 40 -6.65 20.41 9.73
C ALA A 40 -6.57 21.07 11.11
N SER A 41 -5.62 20.68 11.96
CA SER A 41 -5.45 21.25 13.31
C SER A 41 -3.99 21.63 13.52
N ARG A 42 -3.69 22.91 13.73
CA ARG A 42 -2.31 23.34 14.07
C ARG A 42 -2.04 23.30 15.57
N SER A 43 -3.07 23.49 16.41
CA SER A 43 -2.93 23.67 17.85
C SER A 43 -2.81 22.38 18.67
N GLN A 44 -3.36 21.25 18.20
CA GLN A 44 -3.26 19.95 18.90
C GLN A 44 -2.21 19.01 18.30
N THR A 45 -1.71 19.32 17.11
CA THR A 45 -0.96 18.36 16.30
C THR A 45 0.53 18.33 16.62
N GLU A 46 1.10 19.38 17.23
CA GLU A 46 2.51 19.39 17.62
C GLU A 46 2.87 18.27 18.61
N ALA A 47 2.01 17.96 19.58
CA ALA A 47 2.26 16.93 20.57
C ALA A 47 2.21 15.51 19.97
N LEU A 48 1.25 15.28 19.05
CA LEU A 48 1.05 13.99 18.41
C LEU A 48 2.09 13.77 17.29
N LEU A 49 2.39 14.80 16.49
CA LEU A 49 3.46 14.76 15.50
C LEU A 49 4.82 14.49 16.13
N LYS A 50 5.19 15.14 17.24
CA LYS A 50 6.48 14.86 17.90
C LYS A 50 6.63 13.40 18.35
N LEU A 51 5.52 12.72 18.64
CA LEU A 51 5.49 11.32 19.06
C LEU A 51 5.68 10.36 17.88
N PHE A 52 5.17 10.70 16.69
CA PHE A 52 5.26 9.86 15.48
C PHE A 52 6.37 10.28 14.50
N TYR A 53 6.78 11.55 14.54
CA TYR A 53 7.69 12.24 13.63
C TYR A 53 8.45 13.34 14.40
N PRO A 54 9.52 12.98 15.13
CA PRO A 54 10.33 13.94 15.89
C PRO A 54 10.90 15.06 15.01
N GLN A 55 11.04 14.80 13.70
CA GLN A 55 11.51 15.73 12.68
C GLN A 55 10.46 15.86 11.56
N SER A 56 10.01 17.07 11.27
CA SER A 56 9.00 17.35 10.23
C SER A 56 9.40 16.86 8.83
N GLU A 57 10.70 16.77 8.53
CA GLU A 57 11.21 16.27 7.25
C GLU A 57 10.95 14.77 7.04
N SER A 58 10.90 14.00 8.13
CA SER A 58 10.66 12.55 8.07
C SER A 58 9.23 12.22 7.60
N LEU A 59 8.26 13.08 7.89
CA LEU A 59 6.88 12.93 7.43
C LEU A 59 6.77 13.13 5.91
N GLY A 60 7.46 14.13 5.35
CA GLY A 60 7.46 14.37 3.90
C GLY A 60 8.03 13.20 3.10
N LEU A 61 9.14 12.60 3.58
CA LEU A 61 9.73 11.42 2.98
C LEU A 61 8.82 10.18 3.12
N ALA A 62 8.19 9.99 4.28
CA ALA A 62 7.22 8.92 4.49
C ALA A 62 6.01 9.04 3.54
N LEU A 63 5.46 10.25 3.37
CA LEU A 63 4.39 10.52 2.41
C LEU A 63 4.82 10.22 0.97
N LEU A 64 5.97 10.73 0.55
CA LEU A 64 6.47 10.50 -0.81
C LEU A 64 6.66 9.01 -1.09
N SER A 65 7.18 8.26 -0.10
CA SER A 65 7.38 6.82 -0.21
C SER A 65 6.07 6.03 -0.33
N SER A 66 4.98 6.53 0.25
CA SER A 66 3.67 5.88 0.26
C SER A 66 2.75 6.32 -0.88
N VAL A 67 3.15 7.29 -1.72
CA VAL A 67 2.42 7.69 -2.94
C VAL A 67 2.06 6.48 -3.82
N PRO A 68 2.99 5.56 -4.16
CA PRO A 68 2.66 4.41 -4.99
C PRO A 68 1.59 3.50 -4.37
N ILE A 69 1.56 3.42 -3.03
CA ILE A 69 0.61 2.59 -2.29
C ILE A 69 -0.79 3.20 -2.36
N VAL A 70 -0.91 4.51 -2.14
CA VAL A 70 -2.18 5.24 -2.25
C VAL A 70 -2.71 5.18 -3.69
N LEU A 71 -1.84 5.30 -4.69
CA LEU A 71 -2.21 5.10 -6.09
C LEU A 71 -2.70 3.67 -6.34
N GLY A 72 -2.03 2.66 -5.80
CA GLY A 72 -2.47 1.26 -5.87
C GLY A 72 -3.86 1.05 -5.26
N LEU A 73 -4.11 1.65 -4.10
CA LEU A 73 -5.42 1.63 -3.44
C LEU A 73 -6.50 2.31 -4.29
N ALA A 74 -6.19 3.48 -4.86
CA ALA A 74 -7.11 4.22 -5.75
C ALA A 74 -7.45 3.42 -7.00
N LEU A 75 -6.46 2.77 -7.64
CA LEU A 75 -6.68 1.89 -8.80
C LEU A 75 -7.58 0.71 -8.47
N ILE A 76 -7.37 0.06 -7.32
CA ILE A 76 -8.24 -1.04 -6.86
C ILE A 76 -9.66 -0.55 -6.58
N SER A 77 -9.81 0.64 -6.00
CA SER A 77 -11.10 1.24 -5.70
C SER A 77 -11.86 1.64 -6.97
N GLN A 78 -11.15 2.05 -8.02
CA GLN A 78 -11.74 2.47 -9.29
C GLN A 78 -11.78 1.34 -10.34
N ARG A 79 -11.53 0.09 -9.93
CA ARG A 79 -11.45 -1.07 -10.84
C ARG A 79 -12.62 -1.16 -11.83
N GLU A 80 -13.84 -0.93 -11.36
CA GLU A 80 -15.04 -1.05 -12.18
C GLU A 80 -15.10 0.02 -13.27
N ARG A 81 -14.73 1.25 -12.92
CA ARG A 81 -14.65 2.35 -13.89
C ARG A 81 -13.57 2.11 -14.94
N LEU A 82 -12.44 1.52 -14.55
CA LEU A 82 -11.34 1.23 -15.46
C LEU A 82 -11.70 0.09 -16.43
N TRP A 83 -12.37 -0.95 -15.93
CA TRP A 83 -12.88 -2.04 -16.76
C TRP A 83 -13.98 -1.60 -17.72
N ASN A 84 -14.92 -0.75 -17.27
CA ASN A 84 -15.97 -0.21 -18.15
C ASN A 84 -15.40 0.66 -19.28
N LYS A 85 -14.22 1.23 -19.10
CA LYS A 85 -13.49 1.96 -20.15
C LYS A 85 -12.60 1.06 -21.02
N GLY A 86 -12.61 -0.26 -20.80
CA GLY A 86 -11.78 -1.22 -21.53
C GLY A 86 -10.29 -1.19 -21.18
N TYR A 87 -9.88 -0.42 -20.16
CA TYR A 87 -8.49 -0.39 -19.74
C TYR A 87 -8.18 -1.60 -18.86
N THR A 88 -7.36 -2.53 -19.36
CA THR A 88 -6.89 -3.71 -18.59
C THR A 88 -5.39 -3.64 -18.25
N SER A 89 -4.62 -2.79 -18.94
CA SER A 89 -3.16 -2.66 -18.76
C SER A 89 -2.76 -2.24 -17.34
N TRP A 90 -3.57 -1.41 -16.67
CA TRP A 90 -3.31 -0.93 -15.30
C TRP A 90 -3.17 -2.08 -14.28
N SER A 91 -3.86 -3.19 -14.49
CA SER A 91 -3.80 -4.36 -13.60
C SER A 91 -2.39 -4.96 -13.51
N GLY A 92 -1.62 -4.90 -14.60
CA GLY A 92 -0.24 -5.34 -14.64
C GLY A 92 0.72 -4.41 -13.88
N ALA A 93 0.44 -3.11 -13.89
CA ALA A 93 1.22 -2.11 -13.18
C ALA A 93 0.94 -2.10 -11.67
N LEU A 94 -0.16 -2.68 -11.22
CA LEU A 94 -0.57 -2.64 -9.82
C LEU A 94 0.44 -3.28 -8.85
N LEU A 95 0.90 -4.50 -9.14
CA LEU A 95 1.87 -5.20 -8.29
C LEU A 95 3.21 -4.49 -8.19
N PRO A 96 3.89 -4.10 -9.29
CA PRO A 96 5.15 -3.39 -9.19
C PRO A 96 4.98 -2.04 -8.48
N LEU A 97 3.84 -1.35 -8.67
CA LEU A 97 3.56 -0.09 -7.99
C LEU A 97 3.50 -0.25 -6.46
N ILE A 98 2.78 -1.27 -5.96
CA ILE A 98 2.70 -1.53 -4.52
C ILE A 98 4.07 -1.98 -3.97
N LEU A 99 4.80 -2.83 -4.69
CA LEU A 99 6.13 -3.28 -4.27
C LEU A 99 7.12 -2.13 -4.20
N VAL A 100 7.14 -1.24 -5.18
CA VAL A 100 7.96 -0.02 -5.17
C VAL A 100 7.61 0.84 -3.96
N GLY A 101 6.33 1.00 -3.64
CA GLY A 101 5.90 1.72 -2.45
C GLY A 101 6.42 1.10 -1.15
N VAL A 102 6.26 -0.21 -0.96
CA VAL A 102 6.75 -0.92 0.24
C VAL A 102 8.27 -0.83 0.38
N ILE A 103 9.00 -0.99 -0.74
CA ILE A 103 10.47 -0.86 -0.77
C ILE A 103 10.88 0.58 -0.44
N ALA A 104 10.22 1.58 -1.03
CA ALA A 104 10.51 2.98 -0.74
C ALA A 104 10.28 3.30 0.73
N SER A 105 9.18 2.82 1.33
CA SER A 105 8.91 3.03 2.75
C SER A 105 9.94 2.34 3.65
N LEU A 106 10.40 1.14 3.29
CA LEU A 106 11.49 0.46 4.00
C LEU A 106 12.81 1.25 3.91
N SER A 107 13.12 1.81 2.74
CA SER A 107 14.32 2.65 2.54
C SER A 107 14.28 3.91 3.40
N VAL A 108 13.12 4.57 3.52
CA VAL A 108 12.95 5.75 4.40
C VAL A 108 13.16 5.38 5.86
N GLN A 109 12.61 4.25 6.32
CA GLN A 109 12.80 3.78 7.69
C GLN A 109 14.27 3.45 7.96
N PHE A 110 14.94 2.80 7.00
CA PHE A 110 16.37 2.50 7.10
C PHE A 110 17.22 3.76 7.19
N TYR A 111 16.93 4.77 6.35
CA TYR A 111 17.58 6.08 6.42
C TYR A 111 17.43 6.72 7.80
N HIS A 112 16.24 6.67 8.39
CA HIS A 112 15.98 7.21 9.73
C HIS A 112 16.77 6.47 10.82
N VAL A 113 16.85 5.13 10.77
CA VAL A 113 17.62 4.34 11.75
C VAL A 113 19.11 4.66 11.67
N VAL A 114 19.63 4.85 10.46
CA VAL A 114 21.05 5.19 10.24
C VAL A 114 21.37 6.61 10.71
N SER A 115 20.49 7.58 10.43
CA SER A 115 20.71 8.98 10.84
C SER A 115 20.59 9.19 12.34
N VAL A 116 19.81 8.36 13.05
CA VAL A 116 19.59 8.44 14.50
C VAL A 116 20.54 7.51 15.29
N HIS A 117 21.73 7.21 14.73
CA HIS A 117 22.79 6.46 15.42
C HIS A 117 22.33 5.13 16.09
N TRP A 118 21.46 4.36 15.44
CA TRP A 118 20.91 3.11 15.99
C TRP A 118 20.07 3.26 17.27
N GLY A 119 19.58 4.47 17.56
CA GLY A 119 18.59 4.68 18.61
C GLY A 119 17.35 3.81 18.35
N PHE A 120 17.06 2.89 19.28
CA PHE A 120 15.93 1.98 19.12
C PHE A 120 14.61 2.70 19.40
N GLU A 121 13.87 3.02 18.34
CA GLU A 121 12.50 3.51 18.44
C GLU A 121 11.50 2.40 18.13
N ILE A 122 10.59 2.14 19.08
CA ILE A 122 9.59 1.06 18.98
C ILE A 122 8.71 1.23 17.74
N ILE A 123 8.28 2.47 17.44
CA ILE A 123 7.40 2.76 16.29
C ILE A 123 8.11 2.43 14.97
N THR A 124 9.37 2.86 14.84
CA THR A 124 10.21 2.58 13.67
C THR A 124 10.44 1.07 13.51
N ALA A 125 10.70 0.35 14.60
CA ALA A 125 10.84 -1.11 14.57
C ALA A 125 9.57 -1.83 14.10
N ILE A 126 8.39 -1.42 14.60
CA ILE A 126 7.09 -1.97 14.16
C ILE A 126 6.89 -1.71 12.66
N LYS A 127 7.16 -0.49 12.20
CA LYS A 127 7.04 -0.12 10.78
C LYS A 127 7.95 -1.00 9.90
N VAL A 128 9.19 -1.27 10.32
CA VAL A 128 10.12 -2.16 9.58
C VAL A 128 9.58 -3.59 9.50
N VAL A 129 9.10 -4.14 10.62
CA VAL A 129 8.54 -5.50 10.66
C VAL A 129 7.32 -5.61 9.74
N VAL A 130 6.41 -4.63 9.79
CA VAL A 130 5.23 -4.58 8.91
C VAL A 130 5.65 -4.51 7.44
N SER A 131 6.67 -3.71 7.11
CA SER A 131 7.21 -3.62 5.74
C SER A 131 7.78 -4.94 5.24
N ILE A 132 8.58 -5.64 6.05
CA ILE A 132 9.17 -6.93 5.67
C ILE A 132 8.09 -7.99 5.46
N ILE A 133 7.12 -8.09 6.39
CA ILE A 133 5.98 -9.01 6.26
C ILE A 133 5.18 -8.69 5.01
N SER A 134 4.92 -7.41 4.75
CA SER A 134 4.16 -6.99 3.57
C SER A 134 4.88 -7.35 2.27
N LEU A 135 6.19 -7.11 2.19
CA LEU A 135 7.01 -7.45 1.03
C LEU A 135 7.01 -8.95 0.77
N TYR A 136 7.15 -9.77 1.82
CA TYR A 136 7.09 -11.22 1.73
C TYR A 136 5.71 -11.70 1.26
N CYS A 137 4.64 -11.22 1.90
CA CYS A 137 3.26 -11.59 1.57
C CYS A 137 2.91 -11.23 0.12
N ILE A 138 3.23 -10.02 -0.32
CA ILE A 138 2.90 -9.55 -1.68
C ILE A 138 3.70 -10.32 -2.73
N SER A 139 5.01 -10.51 -2.53
CA SER A 139 5.89 -11.19 -3.50
C SER A 139 5.58 -12.69 -3.65
N ARG A 140 5.26 -13.38 -2.55
CA ARG A 140 4.99 -14.82 -2.58
C ARG A 140 3.55 -15.19 -2.93
N SER A 141 2.59 -14.28 -2.72
CA SER A 141 1.17 -14.58 -2.90
C SER A 141 0.84 -15.10 -4.30
N ARG A 142 0.26 -16.31 -4.35
CA ARG A 142 -0.31 -16.88 -5.59
C ARG A 142 -1.62 -16.20 -5.97
N HIS A 143 -2.42 -15.81 -4.97
CA HIS A 143 -3.71 -15.15 -5.16
C HIS A 143 -3.58 -13.84 -5.94
N LEU A 144 -2.60 -13.00 -5.60
CA LEU A 144 -2.36 -11.73 -6.31
C LEU A 144 -1.93 -11.96 -7.76
N ARG A 145 -1.06 -12.94 -8.00
CA ARG A 145 -0.61 -13.28 -9.36
C ARG A 145 -1.76 -13.78 -10.22
N TRP A 146 -2.63 -14.63 -9.66
CA TRP A 146 -3.82 -15.10 -10.38
C TRP A 146 -4.82 -13.97 -10.63
N MET A 147 -5.05 -13.10 -9.65
CA MET A 147 -5.89 -11.91 -9.80
C MET A 147 -5.41 -11.02 -10.95
N ILE A 148 -4.11 -10.72 -11.02
CA ILE A 148 -3.58 -9.86 -12.09
C ILE A 148 -3.65 -10.54 -13.46
N GLN A 149 -3.38 -11.85 -13.53
CA GLN A 149 -3.52 -12.61 -14.78
C GLN A 149 -4.96 -12.62 -15.28
N ASP A 150 -5.92 -12.69 -14.36
CA ASP A 150 -7.34 -12.64 -14.66
C ASP A 150 -7.74 -11.26 -15.18
N TRP A 151 -7.32 -10.20 -14.49
CA TRP A 151 -7.66 -8.81 -14.83
C TRP A 151 -7.02 -8.29 -16.13
N LYS A 152 -5.94 -8.93 -16.60
CA LYS A 152 -5.29 -8.58 -17.86
C LYS A 152 -6.07 -9.03 -19.09
N LYS A 153 -6.95 -10.02 -18.98
CA LYS A 153 -7.66 -10.57 -20.13
C LYS A 153 -8.75 -9.59 -20.57
N PRO A 154 -8.66 -8.98 -21.77
CA PRO A 154 -9.80 -8.26 -22.32
C PRO A 154 -10.94 -9.27 -22.47
N HIS A 155 -12.10 -8.97 -21.89
CA HIS A 155 -13.27 -9.79 -22.15
C HIS A 155 -13.74 -9.45 -23.56
N CYS A 156 -13.65 -10.44 -24.45
CA CYS A 156 -14.48 -10.48 -25.63
C CYS A 156 -15.92 -10.65 -25.12
N GLU A 157 -16.77 -9.67 -25.43
CA GLU A 157 -18.22 -9.87 -25.42
C GLU A 157 -18.62 -10.99 -26.38
#